data_AF-A0A151E281-F1
#
_entry.id   AF-A0A151E281-F1
#
_cell.length_a   1.000
_cell.length_b   1.000
_cell.length_c   1.000
_cell.angle_alpha   90.00
_cell.angle_beta   90.00
_cell.angle_gamma   90.00
#
_symmetry.space_group_name_H-M   'P 1'
#
loop_
_entity.id
_entity.type
_entity.pdbx_description
1 polymer ?
#
loop_
_entity_poly.entity_id
_entity_poly.type
_entity_poly.pdbx_seq_one_letter_code
_entity_poly.pdbx_strand_id
1 'polypeptide(L)'
;MKWPHKKFIQALLCERYGPDQVLEELNKYNLPFPVQELQDIYMEIKPKQEAYFNHRRKEIDRDFLDNEGLHRMWAYYFKKPTDLDTNPIKGAFSLLENTQLRILLFAMALAGVSPEDAELIVNAKFDINASSEDIDSFLFYFFNLENFNYSEKTALEDIFAKDVSTKRAFKLALTGDKNYMLWKLGAAPDKSFDQMLRDMLADSYYIFKEKAKLDPDTATKFGSLAVKLADRLERVMINEQKADDLFSEIKFDIEKNNEVVKVPTADEIGAEVGGKFDDYEIKSKLPDFKHMEQLNPAMPGKPKDLEDLDD
;
A
#
# COMPACT_ATOMS: atom_id res chain seq x y z
N MET A 1 -23.35 1.30 8.18
CA MET A 1 -21.88 1.27 8.39
C MET A 1 -21.27 2.47 7.68
N LYS A 2 -20.03 2.92 7.97
CA LYS A 2 -19.39 3.94 7.12
C LYS A 2 -18.72 3.26 5.93
N TRP A 3 -18.83 3.88 4.75
CA TRP A 3 -18.26 3.36 3.50
C TRP A 3 -17.13 4.26 3.01
N PRO A 4 -15.95 3.70 2.68
CA PRO A 4 -14.79 4.51 2.34
C PRO A 4 -14.90 5.15 0.94
N HIS A 5 -15.68 4.57 0.02
CA HIS A 5 -16.00 5.17 -1.29
C HIS A 5 -17.34 5.95 -1.29
N LYS A 6 -17.81 6.39 -0.12
CA LYS A 6 -19.08 7.16 0.00
C LYS A 6 -19.08 8.41 -0.89
N LYS A 7 -17.96 9.11 -1.01
CA LYS A 7 -17.85 10.33 -1.83
C LYS A 7 -18.07 10.04 -3.32
N PHE A 8 -17.56 8.92 -3.85
CA PHE A 8 -17.86 8.49 -5.21
C PHE A 8 -19.36 8.19 -5.41
N ILE A 9 -20.00 7.49 -4.45
CA ILE A 9 -21.45 7.24 -4.49
C ILE A 9 -22.25 8.55 -4.48
N GLN A 10 -21.86 9.51 -3.64
CA GLN A 10 -22.50 10.82 -3.59
C GLN A 10 -22.42 11.53 -4.95
N ALA A 11 -21.26 11.47 -5.63
CA ALA A 11 -21.11 12.01 -6.98
C ALA A 11 -22.03 11.33 -8.00
N LEU A 12 -22.19 10.00 -7.93
CA LEU A 12 -23.13 9.27 -8.81
C LEU A 12 -24.58 9.69 -8.58
N LEU A 13 -25.00 9.81 -7.31
CA LEU A 13 -26.33 10.27 -6.95
C LEU A 13 -26.59 11.73 -7.36
N CYS A 14 -25.54 12.56 -7.47
CA CYS A 14 -25.65 13.91 -7.98
C CYS A 14 -26.07 13.96 -9.46
N GLU A 15 -25.84 12.91 -10.26
CA GLU A 15 -26.40 12.79 -11.63
C GLU A 15 -27.76 12.05 -11.63
N ARG A 16 -28.37 11.85 -10.46
CA ARG A 16 -29.63 11.12 -10.26
C ARG A 16 -29.58 9.67 -10.74
N TYR A 17 -28.41 9.03 -10.66
CA TYR A 17 -28.30 7.61 -10.95
C TYR A 17 -29.21 6.81 -10.01
N GLY A 18 -29.95 5.86 -10.58
CA GLY A 18 -30.76 4.93 -9.81
C GLY A 18 -29.91 3.88 -9.09
N PRO A 19 -30.48 3.10 -8.14
CA PRO A 19 -29.74 2.09 -7.40
C PRO A 19 -28.98 1.10 -8.27
N ASP A 20 -29.62 0.59 -9.32
CA ASP A 20 -29.01 -0.37 -10.23
C ASP A 20 -27.81 0.21 -10.97
N GLN A 21 -27.90 1.47 -11.40
CA GLN A 21 -26.81 2.17 -12.09
C GLN A 21 -25.64 2.44 -11.16
N VAL A 22 -25.92 2.87 -9.91
CA VAL A 22 -24.86 3.08 -8.92
C VAL A 22 -24.11 1.77 -8.67
N LEU A 23 -24.83 0.66 -8.47
CA LEU A 23 -24.22 -0.64 -8.22
C LEU A 23 -23.43 -1.14 -9.44
N GLU A 24 -23.94 -0.93 -10.65
CA GLU A 24 -23.22 -1.25 -11.89
C GLU A 24 -21.88 -0.53 -11.94
N GLU A 25 -21.85 0.78 -11.66
CA GLU A 25 -20.61 1.56 -11.66
C GLU A 25 -19.63 1.12 -10.56
N LEU A 26 -20.11 0.83 -9.36
CA LEU A 26 -19.26 0.33 -8.27
C LEU A 26 -18.66 -1.05 -8.60
N ASN A 27 -19.44 -1.93 -9.24
CA ASN A 27 -19.00 -3.26 -9.62
C ASN A 27 -17.88 -3.22 -10.68
N LYS A 28 -17.87 -2.24 -11.59
CA LYS A 28 -16.78 -2.07 -12.58
C LYS A 28 -15.41 -1.92 -11.91
N TYR A 29 -15.37 -1.35 -10.71
CA TYR A 29 -14.14 -1.09 -9.97
C TYR A 29 -13.95 -2.01 -8.75
N ASN A 30 -14.76 -3.07 -8.63
CA ASN A 30 -14.77 -3.97 -7.48
C ASN A 30 -14.94 -3.26 -6.12
N LEU A 31 -15.78 -2.22 -6.08
CA LEU A 31 -16.12 -1.51 -4.85
C LEU A 31 -17.39 -2.12 -4.23
N PRO A 32 -17.27 -2.95 -3.17
CA PRO A 32 -18.42 -3.60 -2.56
C PRO A 32 -19.33 -2.60 -1.85
N PHE A 33 -20.64 -2.65 -2.13
CA PHE A 33 -21.62 -1.79 -1.46
C PHE A 33 -23.00 -2.46 -1.37
N PRO A 34 -23.64 -2.50 -0.19
CA PRO A 34 -24.97 -3.06 -0.02
C PRO A 34 -26.05 -2.06 -0.48
N VAL A 35 -26.99 -2.54 -1.27
CA VAL A 35 -28.08 -1.73 -1.86
C VAL A 35 -28.89 -1.00 -0.79
N GLN A 36 -29.11 -1.65 0.36
CA GLN A 36 -29.91 -1.10 1.46
C GLN A 36 -29.33 0.20 2.02
N GLU A 37 -28.00 0.35 2.02
CA GLU A 37 -27.32 1.54 2.56
C GLU A 37 -27.29 2.71 1.55
N LEU A 38 -27.68 2.48 0.28
CA LEU A 38 -27.75 3.55 -0.71
C LEU A 38 -28.85 4.56 -0.36
N GLN A 39 -29.96 4.06 0.18
CA GLN A 39 -31.08 4.89 0.60
C GLN A 39 -30.65 5.87 1.69
N ASP A 40 -29.79 5.43 2.61
CA ASP A 40 -29.29 6.29 3.70
C ASP A 40 -28.46 7.45 3.13
N ILE A 41 -27.54 7.16 2.20
CA ILE A 41 -26.74 8.20 1.53
C ILE A 41 -27.64 9.16 0.73
N TYR A 42 -28.65 8.63 0.02
CA TYR A 42 -29.59 9.47 -0.70
C TYR A 42 -30.38 10.40 0.22
N MET A 43 -30.82 9.91 1.39
CA MET A 43 -31.56 10.71 2.38
C MET A 43 -30.68 11.75 3.07
N GLU A 44 -29.35 11.60 3.08
CA GLU A 44 -28.43 12.64 3.52
C GLU A 44 -28.26 13.77 2.48
N ILE A 45 -28.23 13.44 1.19
CA ILE A 45 -27.99 14.41 0.11
C ILE A 45 -29.27 15.15 -0.27
N LYS A 46 -30.40 14.45 -0.37
CA LYS A 46 -31.67 14.99 -0.89
C LYS A 46 -32.09 16.30 -0.20
N PRO A 47 -32.06 16.43 1.15
CA PRO A 47 -32.47 17.66 1.82
C PRO A 47 -31.56 18.86 1.49
N LYS A 48 -30.28 18.62 1.19
CA LYS A 48 -29.32 19.69 0.84
C LYS A 48 -29.56 20.25 -0.57
N GLN A 49 -30.28 19.51 -1.42
CA GLN A 49 -30.50 19.83 -2.84
C GLN A 49 -31.94 19.48 -3.26
N GLU A 50 -32.93 19.80 -2.44
CA GLU A 50 -34.31 19.32 -2.62
C GLU A 50 -34.92 19.73 -3.97
N ALA A 51 -34.70 20.98 -4.39
CA ALA A 51 -35.18 21.48 -5.67
C ALA A 51 -34.61 20.70 -6.86
N TYR A 52 -33.36 20.25 -6.77
CA TYR A 52 -32.72 19.43 -7.79
C TYR A 52 -33.36 18.04 -7.87
N PHE A 53 -33.56 17.35 -6.74
CA PHE A 53 -34.11 16.00 -6.76
C PHE A 53 -35.62 15.94 -7.08
N ASN A 54 -36.38 16.99 -6.77
CA ASN A 54 -37.83 17.03 -7.02
C ASN A 54 -38.20 17.53 -8.42
N HIS A 55 -37.29 18.19 -9.15
CA HIS A 55 -37.56 18.75 -10.47
C HIS A 55 -36.53 18.35 -11.51
N ARG A 56 -36.94 17.51 -12.47
CA ARG A 56 -36.06 16.97 -13.53
C ARG A 56 -35.28 18.04 -14.33
N ARG A 57 -35.82 19.25 -14.48
CA ARG A 57 -35.21 20.36 -15.24
C ARG A 57 -34.29 21.26 -14.40
N LYS A 58 -34.25 21.08 -13.08
CA LYS A 58 -33.31 21.82 -12.24
C LYS A 58 -31.92 21.20 -12.39
N GLU A 59 -30.92 22.07 -12.46
CA GLU A 59 -29.51 21.71 -12.40
C GLU A 59 -29.09 21.63 -10.93
N ILE A 60 -28.04 20.85 -10.68
CA ILE A 60 -27.47 20.74 -9.35
C ILE A 60 -26.72 22.03 -9.03
N ASP A 61 -26.83 22.48 -7.79
CA ASP A 61 -26.12 23.67 -7.35
C ASP A 61 -24.60 23.44 -7.32
N ARG A 62 -23.86 24.34 -7.97
CA ARG A 62 -22.40 24.31 -8.00
C ARG A 62 -21.82 24.54 -6.61
N ASP A 63 -22.38 25.47 -5.83
CA ASP A 63 -21.85 25.80 -4.50
C ASP A 63 -21.93 24.57 -3.58
N PHE A 64 -22.99 23.78 -3.72
CA PHE A 64 -23.11 22.50 -3.04
C PHE A 64 -22.04 21.50 -3.48
N LEU A 65 -21.81 21.35 -4.79
CA LEU A 65 -20.78 20.46 -5.32
C LEU A 65 -19.39 20.85 -4.83
N ASP A 66 -19.09 22.14 -4.77
CA ASP A 66 -17.82 22.67 -4.28
C ASP A 66 -17.65 22.42 -2.77
N ASN A 67 -18.68 22.73 -1.96
CA ASN A 67 -18.66 22.53 -0.51
C ASN A 67 -18.53 21.06 -0.10
N GLU A 68 -19.10 20.13 -0.87
CA GLU A 68 -18.99 18.69 -0.59
C GLU A 68 -17.73 18.05 -1.21
N GLY A 69 -16.95 18.81 -1.97
CA GLY A 69 -15.77 18.32 -2.71
C GLY A 69 -16.12 17.39 -3.87
N LEU A 70 -17.33 17.48 -4.43
CA LEU A 70 -17.83 16.59 -5.48
C LEU A 70 -17.67 17.16 -6.89
N HIS A 71 -17.43 18.47 -7.04
CA HIS A 71 -17.45 19.14 -8.34
C HIS A 71 -16.46 18.56 -9.35
N ARG A 72 -15.19 18.38 -8.98
CA ARG A 72 -14.17 17.79 -9.89
C ARG A 72 -14.56 16.40 -10.38
N MET A 73 -14.97 15.52 -9.46
CA MET A 73 -15.42 14.16 -9.79
C MET A 73 -16.65 14.16 -10.68
N TRP A 74 -17.69 14.94 -10.33
CA TRP A 74 -18.91 15.06 -11.12
C TRP A 74 -18.63 15.59 -12.53
N ALA A 75 -17.80 16.63 -12.64
CA ALA A 75 -17.45 17.22 -13.92
C ALA A 75 -16.65 16.26 -14.81
N TYR A 76 -15.63 15.61 -14.26
CA TYR A 76 -14.81 14.63 -14.99
C TYR A 76 -15.67 13.44 -15.46
N TYR A 77 -16.38 12.81 -14.53
CA TYR A 77 -17.05 11.54 -14.76
C TYR A 77 -18.25 11.67 -15.70
N PHE A 78 -19.03 12.75 -15.56
CA PHE A 78 -20.19 13.04 -16.42
C PHE A 78 -19.89 13.99 -17.58
N LYS A 79 -18.60 14.32 -17.80
CA LYS A 79 -18.13 15.19 -18.89
C LYS A 79 -18.84 16.55 -18.93
N LYS A 80 -19.00 17.16 -17.76
CA LYS A 80 -19.63 18.49 -17.59
C LYS A 80 -18.58 19.58 -17.67
N PRO A 81 -18.93 20.78 -18.18
CA PRO A 81 -17.99 21.90 -18.21
C PRO A 81 -17.62 22.35 -16.80
N THR A 82 -16.33 22.59 -16.55
CA THR A 82 -15.81 23.11 -15.29
C THR A 82 -14.55 23.94 -15.55
N ASP A 83 -14.29 24.90 -14.68
CA ASP A 83 -13.06 25.70 -14.59
C ASP A 83 -12.02 25.06 -13.66
N LEU A 84 -12.38 23.99 -12.95
CA LEU A 84 -11.47 23.25 -12.07
C LEU A 84 -10.61 22.26 -12.87
N ASP A 85 -9.38 22.04 -12.42
CA ASP A 85 -8.56 20.97 -12.97
C ASP A 85 -9.12 19.59 -12.58
N THR A 86 -9.41 18.78 -13.59
CA THR A 86 -9.90 17.41 -13.46
C THR A 86 -8.81 16.34 -13.67
N ASN A 87 -7.58 16.74 -13.98
CA ASN A 87 -6.46 15.81 -14.17
C ASN A 87 -6.24 14.91 -12.93
N PRO A 88 -6.32 15.41 -11.69
CA PRO A 88 -6.21 14.56 -10.50
C PRO A 88 -7.26 13.44 -10.43
N ILE A 89 -8.46 13.69 -10.95
CA ILE A 89 -9.53 12.68 -11.00
C ILE A 89 -9.18 11.60 -12.02
N LYS A 90 -8.66 12.00 -13.18
CA LYS A 90 -8.21 11.07 -14.21
C LYS A 90 -7.13 10.14 -13.67
N GLY A 91 -6.12 10.70 -12.99
CA GLY A 91 -5.09 9.91 -12.35
C GLY A 91 -5.68 8.97 -11.29
N ALA A 92 -6.58 9.46 -10.43
CA ALA A 92 -7.26 8.62 -9.44
C ALA A 92 -7.98 7.40 -10.05
N PHE A 93 -8.67 7.56 -11.19
CA PHE A 93 -9.28 6.42 -11.89
C PHE A 93 -8.23 5.44 -12.45
N SER A 94 -7.12 5.95 -12.98
CA SER A 94 -6.03 5.07 -13.45
C SER A 94 -5.41 4.24 -12.32
N LEU A 95 -5.29 4.82 -11.12
CA LEU A 95 -4.86 4.11 -9.92
C LEU A 95 -5.88 3.03 -9.50
N LEU A 96 -7.18 3.32 -9.65
CA LEU A 96 -8.28 2.44 -9.27
C LEU A 96 -8.41 1.21 -10.17
N GLU A 97 -8.08 1.33 -11.46
CA GLU A 97 -8.17 0.24 -12.44
C GLU A 97 -7.17 -0.90 -12.12
N ASN A 98 -5.97 -0.55 -11.63
CA ASN A 98 -4.98 -1.55 -11.24
C ASN A 98 -5.30 -2.11 -9.85
N THR A 99 -5.71 -3.38 -9.81
CA THR A 99 -6.12 -4.04 -8.56
C THR A 99 -5.01 -4.13 -7.51
N GLN A 100 -3.77 -4.39 -7.92
CA GLN A 100 -2.64 -4.52 -6.98
C GLN A 100 -2.27 -3.18 -6.37
N LEU A 101 -2.21 -2.16 -7.23
CA LEU A 101 -1.94 -0.78 -6.83
C LEU A 101 -3.03 -0.24 -5.90
N ARG A 102 -4.30 -0.50 -6.22
CA ARG A 102 -5.45 -0.18 -5.36
C ARG A 102 -5.31 -0.81 -3.98
N ILE A 103 -4.95 -2.10 -3.90
CA ILE A 103 -4.73 -2.79 -2.63
C ILE A 103 -3.58 -2.16 -1.83
N LEU A 104 -2.47 -1.83 -2.50
CA LEU A 104 -1.33 -1.17 -1.87
C LEU A 104 -1.73 0.21 -1.32
N LEU A 105 -2.42 1.03 -2.11
CA LEU A 105 -2.89 2.35 -1.69
C LEU A 105 -3.88 2.26 -0.51
N PHE A 106 -4.79 1.29 -0.52
CA PHE A 106 -5.68 1.06 0.61
C PHE A 106 -4.91 0.66 1.88
N ALA A 107 -3.90 -0.20 1.76
CA ALA A 107 -3.04 -0.59 2.88
C ALA A 107 -2.20 0.59 3.40
N MET A 108 -1.63 1.40 2.51
CA MET A 108 -0.89 2.63 2.85
C MET A 108 -1.79 3.62 3.59
N ALA A 109 -3.02 3.84 3.12
CA ALA A 109 -4.00 4.69 3.79
C ALA A 109 -4.39 4.17 5.18
N LEU A 110 -4.59 2.85 5.34
CA LEU A 110 -4.88 2.24 6.64
C LEU A 110 -3.72 2.41 7.64
N ALA A 111 -2.49 2.30 7.16
CA ALA A 111 -1.28 2.53 7.96
C ALA A 111 -1.01 4.03 8.22
N GLY A 112 -1.75 4.94 7.57
CA GLY A 112 -1.59 6.39 7.69
C GLY A 112 -0.35 6.93 6.99
N VAL A 113 0.10 6.31 5.92
CA VAL A 113 1.13 6.84 5.02
C VAL A 113 0.59 8.10 4.33
N SER A 114 1.42 9.13 4.20
CA SER A 114 1.01 10.39 3.55
C SER A 114 0.84 10.20 2.04
N PRO A 115 0.00 11.01 1.36
CA PRO A 115 -0.11 11.00 -0.09
C PRO A 115 1.22 11.22 -0.81
N GLU A 116 2.08 12.09 -0.27
CA GLU A 116 3.40 12.38 -0.83
C GLU A 116 4.35 11.18 -0.72
N ASP A 117 4.37 10.49 0.42
CA ASP A 117 5.16 9.27 0.58
C ASP A 117 4.61 8.15 -0.33
N ALA A 118 3.29 8.04 -0.43
CA ALA A 118 2.63 7.08 -1.30
C ALA A 118 2.96 7.33 -2.78
N GLU A 119 3.06 8.58 -3.21
CA GLU A 119 3.48 8.97 -4.56
C GLU A 119 4.87 8.40 -4.89
N LEU A 120 5.84 8.67 -4.02
CA LEU A 120 7.22 8.20 -4.19
C LEU A 120 7.28 6.67 -4.28
N ILE A 121 6.56 5.98 -3.39
CA ILE A 121 6.52 4.52 -3.33
C ILE A 121 5.91 3.92 -4.60
N VAL A 122 4.76 4.45 -5.01
CA VAL A 122 4.01 3.93 -6.14
C VAL A 122 4.76 4.16 -7.45
N ASN A 123 5.34 5.35 -7.64
CA ASN A 123 6.13 5.65 -8.83
C ASN A 123 7.40 4.82 -8.91
N ALA A 124 8.11 4.64 -7.79
CA ALA A 124 9.30 3.81 -7.75
C ALA A 124 9.00 2.33 -8.08
N LYS A 125 7.84 1.81 -7.63
CA LYS A 125 7.49 0.40 -7.79
C LYS A 125 6.80 0.07 -9.11
N PHE A 126 5.91 0.94 -9.59
CA PHE A 126 5.04 0.65 -10.74
C PHE A 126 5.35 1.49 -11.98
N ASP A 127 6.22 2.50 -11.89
CA ASP A 127 6.59 3.39 -13.01
C ASP A 127 5.37 4.06 -13.68
N ILE A 128 4.39 4.50 -12.87
CA ILE A 128 3.09 5.02 -13.36
C ILE A 128 2.94 6.55 -13.34
N ASN A 129 3.98 7.31 -13.01
CA ASN A 129 3.98 8.79 -12.99
C ASN A 129 2.72 9.40 -12.33
N ALA A 130 2.27 8.82 -11.22
CA ALA A 130 1.18 9.37 -10.41
C ALA A 130 1.69 10.58 -9.62
N SER A 131 0.87 11.62 -9.47
CA SER A 131 1.14 12.75 -8.59
C SER A 131 0.49 12.56 -7.22
N SER A 132 0.96 13.30 -6.21
CA SER A 132 0.31 13.33 -4.88
C SER A 132 -1.16 13.76 -4.98
N GLU A 133 -1.51 14.67 -5.90
CA GLU A 133 -2.90 15.08 -6.13
C GLU A 133 -3.78 13.95 -6.68
N ASP A 134 -3.21 13.05 -7.51
CA ASP A 134 -3.91 11.86 -7.99
C ASP A 134 -4.22 10.90 -6.84
N ILE A 135 -3.26 10.72 -5.92
CA ILE A 135 -3.41 9.87 -4.74
C ILE A 135 -4.40 10.50 -3.75
N ASP A 136 -4.32 11.80 -3.50
CA ASP A 136 -5.28 12.52 -2.67
C ASP A 136 -6.70 12.38 -3.20
N SER A 137 -6.88 12.59 -4.51
CA SER A 137 -8.17 12.39 -5.16
C SER A 137 -8.63 10.94 -5.03
N PHE A 138 -7.73 9.97 -5.24
CA PHE A 138 -8.04 8.55 -5.09
C PHE A 138 -8.53 8.23 -3.67
N LEU A 139 -7.82 8.67 -2.64
CA LEU A 139 -8.19 8.45 -1.25
C LEU A 139 -9.50 9.16 -0.91
N PHE A 140 -9.67 10.41 -1.34
CA PHE A 140 -10.88 11.17 -1.05
C PHE A 140 -12.14 10.55 -1.64
N TYR A 141 -12.09 10.05 -2.88
CA TYR A 141 -13.29 9.53 -3.56
C TYR A 141 -13.53 8.04 -3.34
N PHE A 142 -12.46 7.23 -3.31
CA PHE A 142 -12.57 5.77 -3.32
C PHE A 142 -12.19 5.11 -1.99
N PHE A 143 -11.43 5.78 -1.12
CA PHE A 143 -11.00 5.19 0.14
C PHE A 143 -10.84 6.17 1.31
N ASN A 144 -11.86 6.97 1.57
CA ASN A 144 -11.82 8.03 2.56
C ASN A 144 -12.03 7.48 3.98
N LEU A 145 -11.01 7.65 4.83
CA LEU A 145 -10.96 7.17 6.20
C LEU A 145 -11.04 8.30 7.26
N GLU A 146 -11.31 9.55 6.87
CA GLU A 146 -11.17 10.77 7.70
C GLU A 146 -11.97 10.75 9.01
N ASN A 147 -12.98 9.89 9.12
CA ASN A 147 -13.81 9.74 10.32
C ASN A 147 -13.95 8.30 10.81
N PHE A 148 -13.06 7.41 10.39
CA PHE A 148 -13.09 6.00 10.79
C PHE A 148 -12.34 5.80 12.10
N ASN A 149 -13.00 5.22 13.10
CA ASN A 149 -12.34 4.72 14.30
C ASN A 149 -11.64 3.37 14.02
N TYR A 150 -10.82 2.91 14.97
CA TYR A 150 -10.06 1.66 14.80
C TYR A 150 -10.96 0.45 14.50
N SER A 151 -12.07 0.28 15.23
CA SER A 151 -13.00 -0.84 15.01
C SER A 151 -13.66 -0.82 13.63
N GLU A 152 -14.00 0.38 13.13
CA GLU A 152 -14.52 0.56 11.77
C GLU A 152 -13.46 0.23 10.72
N LYS A 153 -12.19 0.59 10.95
CA LYS A 153 -11.07 0.24 10.04
C LYS A 153 -10.81 -1.27 10.01
N THR A 154 -10.90 -1.96 11.15
CA THR A 154 -10.76 -3.43 11.19
C THR A 154 -11.85 -4.12 10.38
N ALA A 155 -13.09 -3.63 10.45
CA ALA A 155 -14.21 -4.19 9.68
C ALA A 155 -14.05 -4.05 8.15
N LEU A 156 -13.18 -3.15 7.67
CA LEU A 156 -12.88 -3.04 6.24
C LEU A 156 -12.13 -4.25 5.69
N GLU A 157 -11.40 -5.00 6.54
CA GLU A 157 -10.77 -6.26 6.13
C GLU A 157 -11.83 -7.23 5.59
N ASP A 158 -12.92 -7.45 6.32
CA ASP A 158 -13.94 -8.42 5.92
C ASP A 158 -14.71 -8.02 4.66
N ILE A 159 -14.69 -6.73 4.31
CA ILE A 159 -15.40 -6.17 3.15
C ILE A 159 -14.53 -6.18 1.89
N PHE A 160 -13.31 -5.64 2.00
CA PHE A 160 -12.43 -5.41 0.85
C PHE A 160 -11.44 -6.54 0.63
N ALA A 161 -11.06 -7.26 1.68
CA ALA A 161 -10.05 -8.29 1.60
C ALA A 161 -10.70 -9.67 1.45
N LYS A 162 -11.18 -9.99 0.24
CA LYS A 162 -11.79 -11.30 -0.04
C LYS A 162 -10.75 -12.42 -0.14
N ASP A 163 -9.56 -12.10 -0.63
CA ASP A 163 -8.45 -13.03 -0.79
C ASP A 163 -7.44 -12.96 0.37
N VAL A 164 -6.66 -14.03 0.53
CA VAL A 164 -5.71 -14.18 1.64
C VAL A 164 -4.61 -13.11 1.61
N SER A 165 -4.20 -12.67 0.43
CA SER A 165 -3.11 -11.70 0.25
C SER A 165 -3.54 -10.30 0.69
N THR A 166 -4.73 -9.85 0.27
CA THR A 166 -5.32 -8.57 0.69
C THR A 166 -5.60 -8.56 2.18
N LYS A 167 -6.07 -9.68 2.76
CA LYS A 167 -6.31 -9.78 4.22
C LYS A 167 -5.04 -9.57 5.00
N ARG A 168 -3.96 -10.20 4.53
CA ARG A 168 -2.65 -10.06 5.14
C ARG A 168 -2.15 -8.61 5.04
N ALA A 169 -2.30 -7.96 3.90
CA ALA A 169 -1.91 -6.55 3.73
C ALA A 169 -2.66 -5.61 4.68
N PHE A 170 -3.98 -5.79 4.80
CA PHE A 170 -4.82 -4.98 5.69
C PHE A 170 -4.48 -5.21 7.17
N LYS A 171 -4.29 -6.48 7.59
CA LYS A 171 -3.83 -6.79 8.95
C LYS A 171 -2.49 -6.14 9.27
N LEU A 172 -1.54 -6.21 8.34
CA LEU A 172 -0.24 -5.56 8.49
C LEU A 172 -0.39 -4.04 8.62
N ALA A 173 -1.21 -3.41 7.79
CA ALA A 173 -1.45 -1.97 7.86
C ALA A 173 -2.04 -1.54 9.22
N LEU A 174 -2.96 -2.33 9.77
CA LEU A 174 -3.60 -2.08 11.06
C LEU A 174 -2.68 -2.27 12.27
N THR A 175 -1.47 -2.84 12.10
CA THR A 175 -0.46 -2.89 13.16
C THR A 175 0.17 -1.52 13.45
N GLY A 176 0.05 -0.57 12.52
CA GLY A 176 0.53 0.81 12.67
C GLY A 176 2.01 1.01 12.37
N ASP A 177 2.78 -0.06 12.15
CA ASP A 177 4.18 0.05 11.72
C ASP A 177 4.25 0.18 10.19
N LYS A 178 4.29 1.43 9.73
CA LYS A 178 4.33 1.79 8.31
C LYS A 178 5.52 1.15 7.59
N ASN A 179 6.71 1.22 8.19
CA ASN A 179 7.94 0.71 7.61
C ASN A 179 7.91 -0.81 7.50
N TYR A 180 7.44 -1.49 8.55
CA TYR A 180 7.26 -2.94 8.53
C TYR A 180 6.22 -3.39 7.50
N MET A 181 5.12 -2.64 7.36
CA MET A 181 4.10 -2.92 6.35
C MET A 181 4.67 -2.76 4.93
N LEU A 182 5.32 -1.62 4.63
CA LEU A 182 5.95 -1.37 3.34
C LEU A 182 7.03 -2.41 3.03
N TRP A 183 7.81 -2.80 4.02
CA TRP A 183 8.77 -3.91 3.91
C TRP A 183 8.10 -5.22 3.54
N LYS A 184 7.05 -5.62 4.27
CA LYS A 184 6.33 -6.87 4.02
C LYS A 184 5.64 -6.90 2.65
N LEU A 185 5.27 -5.74 2.11
CA LEU A 185 4.66 -5.60 0.79
C LEU A 185 5.70 -5.39 -0.33
N GLY A 186 7.00 -5.37 -0.01
CA GLY A 186 8.07 -5.14 -0.98
C GLY A 186 7.94 -3.77 -1.67
N ALA A 187 7.49 -2.76 -0.94
CA ALA A 187 7.18 -1.42 -1.46
C ALA A 187 8.10 -0.34 -0.86
N ALA A 188 9.26 -0.72 -0.33
CA ALA A 188 10.23 0.25 0.16
C ALA A 188 11.01 0.87 -1.03
N PRO A 189 11.00 2.20 -1.20
CA PRO A 189 11.43 2.84 -2.45
C PRO A 189 12.94 3.01 -2.61
N ASP A 190 13.75 2.85 -1.55
CA ASP A 190 15.13 3.36 -1.51
C ASP A 190 16.18 2.29 -1.14
N LYS A 191 15.78 1.02 -0.96
CA LYS A 191 16.70 -0.08 -0.63
C LYS A 191 16.32 -1.37 -1.35
N SER A 192 17.32 -2.09 -1.88
CA SER A 192 17.09 -3.46 -2.36
C SER A 192 16.61 -4.34 -1.22
N PHE A 193 15.81 -5.38 -1.52
CA PHE A 193 15.29 -6.30 -0.50
C PHE A 193 16.40 -6.91 0.37
N ASP A 194 17.57 -7.19 -0.21
CA ASP A 194 18.78 -7.61 0.51
C ASP A 194 19.27 -6.53 1.48
N GLN A 195 19.46 -5.29 1.01
CA GLN A 195 19.91 -4.17 1.83
C GLN A 195 18.97 -3.91 3.01
N MET A 196 17.66 -4.08 2.79
CA MET A 196 16.67 -3.97 3.87
C MET A 196 16.79 -5.09 4.92
N LEU A 197 16.99 -6.34 4.49
CA LEU A 197 17.17 -7.46 5.43
C LEU A 197 18.45 -7.28 6.24
N ARG A 198 19.51 -6.70 5.67
CA ARG A 198 20.76 -6.35 6.37
C ARG A 198 20.53 -5.31 7.46
N ASP A 199 19.77 -4.26 7.15
CA ASP A 199 19.49 -3.19 8.11
C ASP A 199 18.62 -3.69 9.27
N MET A 200 17.57 -4.47 8.98
CA MET A 200 16.72 -5.06 10.02
C MET A 200 17.46 -6.08 10.89
N LEU A 201 18.40 -6.83 10.29
CA LEU A 201 19.26 -7.75 11.03
C LEU A 201 20.16 -6.98 11.99
N ALA A 202 20.76 -5.87 11.53
CA ALA A 202 21.58 -5.00 12.35
C ALA A 202 20.78 -4.41 13.52
N ASP A 203 19.62 -3.83 13.25
CA ASP A 203 18.75 -3.23 14.29
C ASP A 203 18.32 -4.28 15.32
N SER A 204 17.87 -5.45 14.85
CA SER A 204 17.45 -6.55 15.74
C SER A 204 18.61 -7.06 16.61
N TYR A 205 19.83 -7.11 16.07
CA TYR A 205 21.02 -7.51 16.80
C TYR A 205 21.44 -6.48 17.86
N TYR A 206 21.43 -5.19 17.52
CA TYR A 206 21.77 -4.13 18.48
C TYR A 206 20.73 -4.02 19.61
N ILE A 207 19.44 -4.13 19.29
CA ILE A 207 18.37 -4.16 20.31
C ILE A 207 18.51 -5.38 21.21
N PHE A 208 18.81 -6.56 20.66
CA PHE A 208 19.12 -7.74 21.45
C PHE A 208 20.29 -7.49 22.41
N LYS A 209 21.40 -6.93 21.92
CA LYS A 209 22.61 -6.67 22.72
C LYS A 209 22.35 -5.67 23.85
N GLU A 210 21.59 -4.62 23.59
CA GLU A 210 21.23 -3.61 24.59
C GLU A 210 20.25 -4.15 25.64
N LYS A 211 19.25 -4.93 25.21
CA LYS A 211 18.19 -5.44 26.09
C LYS A 211 18.54 -6.74 26.78
N ALA A 212 19.56 -7.48 26.33
CA ALA A 212 19.92 -8.79 26.89
C ALA A 212 20.15 -8.79 28.41
N LYS A 213 20.62 -7.67 28.97
CA LYS A 213 20.85 -7.51 30.42
C LYS A 213 19.69 -6.85 31.16
N LEU A 214 18.83 -6.11 30.45
CA LEU A 214 17.81 -5.24 31.03
C LEU A 214 16.39 -5.81 30.92
N ASP A 215 16.09 -6.49 29.81
CA ASP A 215 14.79 -7.10 29.50
C ASP A 215 15.01 -8.34 28.62
N PRO A 216 15.19 -9.52 29.27
CA PRO A 216 15.48 -10.77 28.58
C PRO A 216 14.37 -11.25 27.64
N ASP A 217 13.11 -10.93 27.93
CA ASP A 217 11.97 -11.36 27.12
C ASP A 217 11.92 -10.59 25.79
N THR A 218 12.12 -9.27 25.86
CA THR A 218 12.24 -8.44 24.66
C THR A 218 13.49 -8.79 23.88
N ALA A 219 14.63 -9.00 24.57
CA ALA A 219 15.86 -9.46 23.92
C ALA A 219 15.65 -10.78 23.17
N THR A 220 14.99 -11.78 23.76
CA THR A 220 14.74 -13.07 23.12
C THR A 220 13.90 -12.93 21.84
N LYS A 221 12.94 -12.01 21.81
CA LYS A 221 12.13 -11.71 20.61
C LYS A 221 12.98 -11.13 19.49
N PHE A 222 13.81 -10.13 19.79
CA PHE A 222 14.69 -9.50 18.80
C PHE A 222 15.85 -10.41 18.36
N GLY A 223 16.39 -11.24 19.27
CA GLY A 223 17.36 -12.27 18.93
C GLY A 223 16.78 -13.34 18.00
N SER A 224 15.55 -13.80 18.26
CA SER A 224 14.84 -14.72 17.38
C SER A 224 14.51 -14.11 16.02
N LEU A 225 14.20 -12.81 15.99
CA LEU A 225 13.98 -12.06 14.76
C LEU A 225 15.29 -11.94 13.95
N ALA A 226 16.42 -11.63 14.60
CA ALA A 226 17.72 -11.57 13.96
C ALA A 226 18.11 -12.90 13.30
N VAL A 227 17.95 -14.03 13.99
CA VAL A 227 18.22 -15.36 13.41
C VAL A 227 17.34 -15.63 12.19
N LYS A 228 16.04 -15.33 12.27
CA LYS A 228 15.11 -15.51 11.12
C LYS A 228 15.46 -14.60 9.94
N LEU A 229 15.96 -13.39 10.21
CA LEU A 229 16.40 -12.46 9.19
C LEU A 229 17.71 -12.94 8.55
N ALA A 230 18.66 -13.47 9.34
CA ALA A 230 19.90 -14.06 8.84
C ALA A 230 19.62 -15.28 7.93
N ASP A 231 18.77 -16.21 8.36
CA ASP A 231 18.36 -17.37 7.55
C ASP A 231 17.68 -16.93 6.24
N ARG A 232 16.88 -15.85 6.31
CA ARG A 232 16.19 -15.32 5.14
C ARG A 232 17.15 -14.60 4.21
N LEU A 233 18.15 -13.90 4.74
CA LEU A 233 19.20 -13.25 3.98
C LEU A 233 20.08 -14.28 3.26
N GLU A 234 20.44 -15.36 3.94
CA GLU A 234 21.18 -16.48 3.35
C GLU A 234 20.37 -17.15 2.22
N ARG A 235 19.06 -17.34 2.41
CA ARG A 235 18.18 -17.85 1.33
C ARG A 235 18.07 -16.87 0.17
N VAL A 236 18.00 -15.57 0.41
CA VAL A 236 17.95 -14.54 -0.64
C VAL A 236 19.28 -14.47 -1.41
N MET A 237 20.42 -14.61 -0.72
CA MET A 237 21.75 -14.68 -1.32
C MET A 237 21.99 -15.98 -2.11
N ILE A 238 21.40 -17.11 -1.67
CA ILE A 238 21.41 -18.38 -2.41
C ILE A 238 20.45 -18.32 -3.61
N ASN A 239 19.35 -17.58 -3.49
CA ASN A 239 18.30 -17.46 -4.49
C ASN A 239 18.40 -16.17 -5.35
N GLU A 240 19.58 -15.61 -5.62
CA GLU A 240 19.75 -14.55 -6.64
C GLU A 240 19.32 -15.00 -8.06
N GLN A 241 18.85 -16.25 -8.24
CA GLN A 241 18.10 -16.68 -9.43
C GLN A 241 16.56 -16.75 -9.27
N LYS A 242 15.99 -16.76 -8.05
CA LYS A 242 14.53 -16.77 -7.79
C LYS A 242 14.19 -16.22 -6.40
N ALA A 243 14.20 -14.90 -6.25
CA ALA A 243 13.55 -14.27 -5.10
C ALA A 243 12.04 -14.25 -5.36
N ASP A 244 11.29 -15.12 -4.67
CA ASP A 244 9.83 -15.13 -4.71
C ASP A 244 9.28 -13.85 -4.06
N ASP A 245 9.09 -12.84 -4.90
CA ASP A 245 8.24 -11.68 -4.67
C ASP A 245 6.81 -12.19 -4.40
N LEU A 246 6.06 -11.59 -3.47
CA LEU A 246 4.65 -12.01 -3.27
C LEU A 246 3.80 -11.76 -4.54
N PHE A 247 4.35 -11.01 -5.50
CA PHE A 247 3.82 -10.77 -6.83
C PHE A 247 4.40 -11.70 -7.91
N SER A 248 5.45 -12.48 -7.66
CA SER A 248 6.01 -13.43 -8.66
C SER A 248 5.09 -14.63 -8.92
N GLU A 249 4.18 -14.94 -7.99
CA GLU A 249 3.12 -15.94 -8.18
C GLU A 249 1.93 -15.42 -9.01
N ILE A 250 1.88 -14.11 -9.32
CA ILE A 250 0.81 -13.51 -10.10
C ILE A 250 1.27 -13.40 -11.55
N LYS A 251 0.77 -14.30 -12.41
CA LYS A 251 0.98 -14.22 -13.85
C LYS A 251 0.19 -13.05 -14.43
N PHE A 252 0.88 -12.18 -15.14
CA PHE A 252 0.29 -11.05 -15.86
C PHE A 252 -0.13 -11.52 -17.25
N ASP A 253 -1.44 -11.55 -17.51
CA ASP A 253 -1.95 -11.56 -18.88
C ASP A 253 -2.30 -10.11 -19.25
N ILE A 254 -1.53 -9.54 -20.16
CA ILE A 254 -1.83 -8.22 -20.76
C ILE A 254 -2.55 -8.50 -22.07
N GLU A 255 -3.88 -8.30 -22.11
CA GLU A 255 -4.60 -8.30 -23.37
C GLU A 255 -4.28 -7.02 -24.15
N LYS A 256 -3.63 -7.19 -25.31
CA LYS A 256 -3.45 -6.12 -26.30
C LYS A 256 -4.03 -6.62 -27.62
N ASN A 257 -5.10 -5.98 -28.09
CA ASN A 257 -5.71 -6.20 -29.41
C ASN A 257 -6.20 -7.64 -29.70
N ASN A 258 -6.96 -8.27 -28.80
CA ASN A 258 -7.58 -9.60 -29.00
C ASN A 258 -6.61 -10.76 -29.28
N GLU A 259 -5.31 -10.60 -29.07
CA GLU A 259 -4.35 -11.72 -29.04
C GLU A 259 -3.75 -11.86 -27.64
N VAL A 260 -3.89 -13.04 -27.05
CA VAL A 260 -3.23 -13.42 -25.81
C VAL A 260 -1.76 -13.71 -26.14
N VAL A 261 -0.90 -12.72 -25.92
CA VAL A 261 0.55 -12.93 -25.98
C VAL A 261 1.01 -13.38 -24.60
N LYS A 262 1.33 -14.67 -24.47
CA LYS A 262 2.03 -15.18 -23.28
C LYS A 262 3.43 -14.59 -23.27
N VAL A 263 3.74 -13.81 -22.24
CA VAL A 263 5.11 -13.39 -21.96
C VAL A 263 5.85 -14.60 -21.41
N PRO A 264 6.89 -15.13 -22.10
CA PRO A 264 7.65 -16.26 -21.58
C PRO A 264 8.36 -15.85 -20.29
N THR A 265 8.34 -16.75 -19.32
CA THR A 265 9.09 -16.62 -18.09
C THR A 265 10.58 -16.72 -18.36
N ALA A 266 11.43 -16.16 -17.49
CA ALA A 266 12.89 -16.27 -17.60
C ALA A 266 13.38 -17.75 -17.67
N ASP A 267 12.59 -18.68 -17.10
CA ASP A 267 12.81 -20.12 -17.16
C ASP A 267 12.61 -20.72 -18.57
N GLU A 268 11.77 -20.10 -19.42
CA GLU A 268 11.44 -20.59 -20.77
C GLU A 268 12.44 -20.09 -21.84
N ILE A 269 13.28 -19.11 -21.51
CA ILE A 269 14.31 -18.54 -22.40
C ILE A 269 15.68 -19.23 -22.19
N GLY A 270 15.87 -19.94 -21.07
CA GLY A 270 17.17 -20.44 -20.61
C GLY A 270 17.40 -21.95 -20.69
N ALA A 271 16.55 -22.72 -21.37
CA ALA A 271 16.74 -24.17 -21.48
C ALA A 271 17.35 -24.56 -22.84
N GLU A 272 18.68 -24.43 -22.98
CA GLU A 272 19.42 -25.35 -23.85
C GLU A 272 20.93 -25.44 -23.51
N VAL A 273 21.39 -26.70 -23.57
CA VAL A 273 22.76 -27.24 -23.56
C VAL A 273 23.44 -27.44 -22.20
N GLY A 274 23.48 -28.72 -21.80
CA GLY A 274 24.12 -29.20 -20.58
C GLY A 274 25.63 -29.41 -20.66
N GLY A 275 26.21 -29.62 -19.48
CA GLY A 275 27.57 -30.10 -19.27
C GLY A 275 27.79 -30.39 -17.79
N LYS A 276 28.21 -31.62 -17.48
CA LYS A 276 28.53 -32.09 -16.12
C LYS A 276 29.65 -31.24 -15.50
N PHE A 277 29.54 -30.97 -14.20
CA PHE A 277 30.72 -30.72 -13.37
C PHE A 277 30.57 -31.49 -12.06
N ASP A 278 31.23 -32.65 -12.03
CA ASP A 278 31.68 -33.31 -10.81
C ASP A 278 32.71 -32.40 -10.10
N ASP A 279 32.85 -32.60 -8.79
CA ASP A 279 33.88 -32.07 -7.88
C ASP A 279 33.76 -30.61 -7.37
N TYR A 280 33.05 -30.40 -6.24
CA TYR A 280 33.47 -29.40 -5.23
C TYR A 280 33.11 -29.83 -3.78
N GLU A 281 34.15 -29.80 -2.93
CA GLU A 281 34.13 -30.06 -1.49
C GLU A 281 33.63 -28.80 -0.73
N ILE A 282 32.58 -28.92 0.07
CA ILE A 282 32.04 -27.80 0.85
C ILE A 282 32.96 -27.52 2.04
N LYS A 283 33.65 -26.37 2.05
CA LYS A 283 34.27 -25.79 3.24
C LYS A 283 33.49 -24.54 3.64
N SER A 284 32.64 -24.67 4.66
CA SER A 284 31.95 -23.53 5.27
C SER A 284 32.97 -22.64 5.99
N LYS A 285 33.18 -21.43 5.48
CA LYS A 285 33.74 -20.32 6.26
C LYS A 285 32.61 -19.34 6.55
N LEU A 286 32.23 -19.24 7.82
CA LEU A 286 31.48 -18.09 8.33
C LEU A 286 32.24 -16.81 7.96
N PRO A 287 31.57 -15.73 7.54
CA PRO A 287 32.22 -14.46 7.27
C PRO A 287 32.78 -13.85 8.57
N ASP A 288 34.02 -13.38 8.51
CA ASP A 288 34.72 -12.71 9.60
C ASP A 288 34.15 -11.30 9.79
N PHE A 289 33.47 -11.05 10.92
CA PHE A 289 32.72 -9.81 11.19
C PHE A 289 33.58 -8.59 11.56
N LYS A 290 34.91 -8.69 11.43
CA LYS A 290 35.84 -7.60 11.77
C LYS A 290 35.66 -6.30 10.98
N HIS A 291 34.96 -6.34 9.85
CA HIS A 291 34.72 -5.14 9.02
C HIS A 291 33.53 -4.28 9.43
N MET A 292 32.64 -4.74 10.32
CA MET A 292 31.49 -3.93 10.77
C MET A 292 31.84 -2.89 11.85
N GLU A 293 32.96 -3.05 12.57
CA GLU A 293 33.42 -2.04 13.56
C GLU A 293 34.00 -0.77 12.90
N GLN A 294 34.26 -0.79 11.59
CA GLN A 294 34.92 0.31 10.88
C GLN A 294 33.96 1.28 10.17
N LEU A 295 32.65 0.99 10.15
CA LEU A 295 31.67 1.76 9.37
C LEU A 295 31.00 2.93 10.11
N ASN A 296 31.47 3.33 11.30
CA ASN A 296 30.92 4.52 11.97
C ASN A 296 31.93 5.29 12.85
N PRO A 297 32.71 6.25 12.30
CA PRO A 297 33.57 7.12 13.10
C PRO A 297 32.90 8.43 13.56
N ALA A 298 31.58 8.60 13.44
CA ALA A 298 30.94 9.88 13.74
C ALA A 298 29.70 9.75 14.62
N MET A 299 29.89 9.81 15.94
CA MET A 299 29.02 10.59 16.85
C MET A 299 29.70 10.83 18.21
N PRO A 300 29.29 11.89 18.96
CA PRO A 300 30.17 12.70 19.79
C PRO A 300 30.48 12.12 21.17
N GLY A 301 31.67 12.49 21.65
CA GLY A 301 32.19 12.45 23.02
C GLY A 301 31.43 11.68 24.10
N LYS A 302 32.09 10.64 24.63
CA LYS A 302 31.85 10.11 25.98
C LYS A 302 31.59 11.25 26.98
N PRO A 303 30.59 11.14 27.87
CA PRO A 303 30.56 11.96 29.07
C PRO A 303 31.84 11.68 29.85
N LYS A 304 32.59 12.73 30.20
CA LYS A 304 33.71 12.65 31.15
C LYS A 304 33.18 12.15 32.49
N ASP A 305 33.78 11.06 32.95
CA ASP A 305 34.18 10.74 34.33
C ASP A 305 33.36 11.43 35.44
N LEU A 306 32.47 10.64 36.05
CA LEU A 306 31.98 10.83 37.41
C LEU A 306 32.58 9.69 38.25
N GLU A 307 33.84 9.85 38.63
CA GLU A 307 34.45 9.15 39.75
C GLU A 307 34.96 10.22 40.73
N ASP A 308 34.83 9.91 42.02
CA ASP A 308 35.37 10.61 43.20
C ASP A 308 34.54 11.74 43.82
N LEU A 309 33.56 11.34 44.65
CA LEU A 309 33.22 12.06 45.89
C LEU A 309 32.96 11.03 47.01
N ASP A 310 34.05 10.50 47.56
CA ASP A 310 34.14 10.08 48.96
C ASP A 310 35.05 11.10 49.67
N ASP A 311 34.44 12.02 50.41
CA ASP A 311 34.86 12.65 51.68
C ASP A 311 33.88 13.77 52.08
#